data_AF-A0A0H5QK07-F1
#
_entry.id   AF-A0A0H5QK07-F1
#
_cell.length_a   1.000
_cell.length_b   1.000
_cell.length_c   1.000
_cell.angle_alpha   90.00
_cell.angle_beta   90.00
_cell.angle_gamma   90.00
#
_symmetry.space_group_name_H-M   'P 1'
#
loop_
_entity.id
_entity.type
_entity.pdbx_description
1 polymer ?
#
loop_
_entity_poly.entity_id
_entity_poly.type
_entity_poly.pdbx_seq_one_letter_code
_entity_poly.pdbx_strand_id
1 'polypeptide(L)'
;MGIETAEETSKRMMEGLGLIIMASASITLFILGIKLIDQNIGSISTRNRFMNAIETWKTSYSSTFCSLSSIDIDIGDRSSVQSSLSSGPDRLQTPLLSSVPSYPICIHQYIGPIPNIDRVDILAIYPITIHLNGESIAIGPLSPHRIDGVSPSSSSADCVNGRYSSITGSCTTVGVVKSICVTIDEDPESGRWNVVSGKFGCVNWNRDVVKYDQLPYLSTDSWENGSRSLSEVQFSVRSRYDPMITAMELSDGPSLFGLDDDESRVVGIVFLSVSVLLFMPILYLIVRALVKQHRRRQRRNRIRQQKMENDLCPEPSPDKFFH
;
A
#
# COMPACT_ATOMS: atom_id res chain seq x y z
N MET A 1 33.53 52.36 20.23
CA MET A 1 33.34 50.90 20.05
C MET A 1 32.33 50.48 21.10
N GLY A 2 31.11 50.11 20.70
CA GLY A 2 30.07 49.72 21.65
C GLY A 2 30.24 48.25 22.03
N ILE A 3 30.35 47.96 23.32
CA ILE A 3 30.31 46.60 23.84
C ILE A 3 28.86 46.13 23.69
N GLU A 4 28.56 45.38 22.63
CA GLU A 4 27.29 44.62 22.57
C GLU A 4 27.27 43.68 23.77
N THR A 5 26.25 43.79 24.61
CA THR A 5 26.11 42.95 25.80
C THR A 5 25.82 41.51 25.36
N ALA A 6 26.30 40.52 26.12
CA ALA A 6 26.05 39.10 25.85
C ALA A 6 24.55 38.76 25.74
N GLU A 7 23.69 39.56 26.37
CA GLU A 7 22.25 39.47 26.29
C GLU A 7 21.70 39.77 24.89
N GLU A 8 22.27 40.76 24.19
CA GLU A 8 21.81 41.16 22.86
C GLU A 8 22.23 40.14 21.78
N THR A 9 23.38 39.49 21.96
CA THR A 9 23.83 38.39 21.10
C THR A 9 22.99 37.13 21.30
N SER A 10 22.65 36.77 22.55
CA SER A 10 21.77 35.65 22.86
C SER A 10 20.36 35.82 22.25
N LYS A 11 19.78 37.03 22.36
CA LYS A 11 18.46 37.34 21.79
C LYS A 11 18.43 37.17 20.27
N ARG A 12 19.45 37.66 19.56
CA ARG A 12 19.56 37.52 18.09
C ARG A 12 19.73 36.06 17.68
N MET A 13 20.42 35.24 18.47
CA MET A 13 20.55 33.81 18.21
C MET A 13 19.21 33.06 18.38
N MET A 14 18.44 33.35 19.43
CA MET A 14 17.12 32.72 19.62
C MET A 14 16.11 33.09 18.53
N GLU A 15 16.09 34.36 18.10
CA GLU A 15 15.26 34.80 16.97
C GLU A 15 15.64 34.09 15.66
N GLY A 16 16.94 33.89 15.41
CA GLY A 16 17.44 33.14 14.26
C GLY A 16 17.05 31.67 14.28
N LEU A 17 17.19 31.01 15.44
CA LEU A 17 16.83 29.60 15.61
C LEU A 17 15.32 29.37 15.39
N GLY A 18 14.47 30.24 15.94
CA GLY A 18 13.02 30.13 15.77
C GLY A 18 12.58 30.23 14.30
N LEU A 19 13.22 31.09 13.51
CA LEU A 19 12.95 31.20 12.08
C LEU A 19 13.35 29.94 11.29
N ILE A 20 14.48 29.33 11.63
CA ILE A 20 14.94 28.10 10.99
C ILE A 20 13.97 26.95 11.28
N ILE A 21 13.53 26.81 12.53
CA ILE A 21 12.56 25.78 12.93
C ILE A 21 11.24 25.98 12.19
N MET A 22 10.69 27.19 12.17
CA MET A 22 9.44 27.47 11.45
C MET A 22 9.57 27.23 9.93
N ALA A 23 10.69 27.61 9.32
CA ALA A 23 10.95 27.36 7.91
C ALA A 23 10.99 25.85 7.61
N SER A 24 11.71 25.08 8.43
CA SER A 24 11.77 23.62 8.28
C SER A 24 10.41 22.96 8.41
N ALA A 25 9.61 23.35 9.42
CA ALA A 25 8.27 22.82 9.63
C ALA A 25 7.34 23.13 8.44
N SER A 26 7.35 24.37 7.92
CA SER A 26 6.57 24.76 6.75
C SER A 26 6.96 23.96 5.50
N ILE A 27 8.25 23.76 5.24
CA ILE A 27 8.74 22.96 4.11
C ILE A 27 8.33 21.50 4.26
N THR A 28 8.48 20.90 5.45
CA THR A 28 8.08 19.51 5.69
C THR A 28 6.58 19.32 5.49
N LEU A 29 5.74 20.21 6.04
CA LEU A 29 4.28 20.15 5.86
C LEU A 29 3.88 20.35 4.39
N PHE A 30 4.60 21.21 3.65
CA PHE A 30 4.37 21.40 2.22
C PHE A 30 4.66 20.13 1.42
N ILE A 31 5.83 19.51 1.65
CA ILE A 31 6.22 18.26 0.98
C ILE A 31 5.24 17.14 1.32
N LEU A 32 4.83 17.04 2.58
CA LEU A 32 3.83 16.06 3.01
C LEU A 32 2.48 16.30 2.31
N GLY A 33 2.03 17.55 2.25
CA GLY A 33 0.79 17.94 1.56
C GLY A 33 0.82 17.59 0.07
N ILE A 34 1.93 17.86 -0.63
CA ILE A 34 2.10 17.47 -2.04
C ILE A 34 2.05 15.95 -2.18
N LYS A 35 2.77 15.20 -1.34
CA LYS A 35 2.78 13.73 -1.41
C LYS A 35 1.39 13.13 -1.21
N LEU A 36 0.61 13.67 -0.26
CA LEU A 36 -0.76 13.21 -0.03
C LEU A 36 -1.68 13.51 -1.21
N ILE A 37 -1.51 14.66 -1.88
CA ILE A 37 -2.27 15.01 -3.08
C ILE A 37 -1.85 14.12 -4.27
N ASP A 38 -0.56 13.84 -4.41
CA ASP A 38 -0.04 12.99 -5.49
C ASP A 38 -0.50 11.52 -5.34
N GLN A 39 -0.48 11.00 -4.12
CA GLN A 39 -1.05 9.68 -3.80
C GLN A 39 -2.54 9.59 -4.16
N ASN A 40 -3.29 10.69 -4.00
CA ASN A 40 -4.70 10.74 -4.39
C ASN A 40 -4.92 10.65 -5.91
N ILE A 41 -4.04 11.26 -6.72
CA ILE A 41 -4.14 11.14 -8.19
C ILE A 41 -3.97 9.67 -8.62
N GLY A 42 -3.07 8.94 -7.96
CA GLY A 42 -2.94 7.49 -8.13
C GLY A 42 -4.22 6.75 -7.75
N SER A 43 -4.81 7.11 -6.61
CA SER A 43 -6.05 6.49 -6.10
C SER A 43 -7.26 6.69 -7.02
N ILE A 44 -7.45 7.88 -7.59
CA ILE A 44 -8.53 8.13 -8.57
C ILE A 44 -8.38 7.25 -9.81
N SER A 45 -7.15 7.08 -10.32
CA SER A 45 -6.90 6.19 -11.45
C SER A 45 -7.23 4.74 -11.10
N THR A 46 -6.84 4.29 -9.91
CA THR A 46 -7.12 2.97 -9.37
C THR A 46 -8.62 2.72 -9.21
N ARG A 47 -9.35 3.68 -8.61
CA ARG A 47 -10.80 3.63 -8.45
C ARG A 47 -11.50 3.56 -9.80
N ASN A 48 -11.12 4.38 -10.76
CA ASN A 48 -11.72 4.34 -12.10
C ASN A 48 -11.47 3.01 -12.80
N ARG A 49 -10.28 2.42 -12.67
CA ARG A 49 -9.98 1.07 -13.19
C ARG A 49 -10.86 0.01 -12.54
N PHE A 50 -11.04 0.08 -11.23
CA PHE A 50 -11.89 -0.85 -10.50
C PHE A 50 -13.38 -0.68 -10.85
N MET A 51 -13.88 0.56 -10.99
CA MET A 51 -15.25 0.84 -11.43
C MET A 51 -15.49 0.34 -12.86
N ASN A 52 -14.53 0.54 -13.77
CA ASN A 52 -14.58 -0.02 -15.12
C ASN A 52 -14.60 -1.55 -15.09
N ALA A 53 -13.86 -2.19 -14.17
CA ALA A 53 -13.89 -3.64 -14.01
C ALA A 53 -15.25 -4.14 -13.50
N ILE A 54 -15.89 -3.43 -12.56
CA ILE A 54 -17.26 -3.72 -12.12
C ILE A 54 -18.25 -3.60 -13.28
N GLU A 55 -18.15 -2.54 -14.08
CA GLU A 55 -19.03 -2.33 -15.22
C GLU A 55 -18.85 -3.43 -16.27
N THR A 56 -17.60 -3.74 -16.63
CA THR A 56 -17.23 -4.82 -17.55
C THR A 56 -17.73 -6.18 -17.05
N TRP A 57 -17.60 -6.45 -15.75
CA TRP A 57 -18.13 -7.67 -15.13
C TRP A 57 -19.65 -7.78 -15.28
N LYS A 58 -20.37 -6.70 -14.98
CA LYS A 58 -21.83 -6.64 -15.06
C LYS A 58 -22.34 -6.84 -16.48
N THR A 59 -21.67 -6.27 -17.49
CA THR A 59 -22.15 -6.28 -18.87
C THR A 59 -21.73 -7.51 -19.66
N SER A 60 -20.55 -8.09 -19.40
CA SER A 60 -19.95 -9.07 -20.31
C SER A 60 -19.68 -10.43 -19.70
N TYR A 61 -19.30 -10.51 -18.42
CA TYR A 61 -18.72 -11.74 -17.87
C TYR A 61 -19.58 -12.42 -16.82
N SER A 62 -20.36 -11.66 -16.04
CA SER A 62 -21.16 -12.23 -14.97
C SER A 62 -22.16 -13.25 -15.48
N SER A 63 -22.98 -12.94 -16.50
CA SER A 63 -23.96 -13.88 -17.03
C SER A 63 -23.35 -15.19 -17.53
N THR A 64 -22.21 -15.11 -18.22
CA THR A 64 -21.54 -16.29 -18.79
C THR A 64 -20.94 -17.16 -17.68
N PHE A 65 -20.19 -16.56 -16.76
CA PHE A 65 -19.56 -17.30 -15.67
C PHE A 65 -20.58 -17.83 -14.65
N CYS A 66 -21.58 -17.03 -14.27
CA CYS A 66 -22.64 -17.45 -13.35
C CYS A 66 -23.56 -18.55 -13.93
N SER A 67 -23.58 -18.71 -15.26
CA SER A 67 -24.38 -19.76 -15.92
C SER A 67 -23.75 -21.15 -15.86
N LEU A 68 -22.51 -21.27 -15.40
CA LEU A 68 -21.82 -22.56 -15.20
C LEU A 68 -22.60 -23.38 -14.16
N SER A 69 -23.34 -24.38 -14.62
CA SER A 69 -24.29 -25.14 -13.80
C SER A 69 -23.62 -26.16 -12.87
N SER A 70 -22.38 -26.55 -13.18
CA SER A 70 -21.58 -27.46 -12.34
C SER A 70 -20.10 -27.20 -12.58
N ILE A 71 -19.40 -26.84 -11.51
CA ILE A 71 -17.94 -26.96 -11.45
C ILE A 71 -17.65 -28.14 -10.52
N ASP A 72 -17.22 -29.25 -11.10
CA ASP A 72 -16.77 -30.41 -10.33
C ASP A 72 -15.26 -30.30 -10.11
N ILE A 73 -14.86 -30.41 -8.86
CA ILE A 73 -13.46 -30.36 -8.47
C ILE A 73 -13.06 -31.80 -8.15
N ASP A 74 -12.21 -32.36 -8.99
CA ASP A 74 -11.60 -33.66 -8.77
C ASP A 74 -10.25 -33.44 -8.06
N ILE A 75 -10.14 -33.94 -6.83
CA ILE A 75 -8.92 -33.92 -6.00
C ILE A 75 -8.33 -35.34 -5.96
N GLY A 76 -8.25 -35.99 -7.13
CA GLY A 76 -7.70 -37.33 -7.26
C GLY A 76 -8.63 -38.45 -6.78
N ASP A 77 -8.03 -39.63 -6.61
CA ASP A 77 -8.53 -40.97 -6.99
C ASP A 77 -9.89 -41.48 -6.44
N ARG A 78 -10.78 -40.67 -5.82
CA ARG A 78 -12.12 -41.12 -5.42
C ARG A 78 -13.18 -40.07 -5.08
N SER A 79 -12.94 -38.77 -5.21
CA SER A 79 -13.96 -37.77 -4.82
C SER A 79 -13.98 -36.57 -5.75
N SER A 80 -14.91 -36.58 -6.70
CA SER A 80 -15.41 -35.33 -7.26
C SER A 80 -16.29 -34.67 -6.21
N VAL A 81 -16.07 -33.38 -5.98
CA VAL A 81 -16.98 -32.61 -5.14
C VAL A 81 -17.64 -31.52 -5.95
N GLN A 82 -18.97 -31.47 -5.87
CA GLN A 82 -19.76 -30.43 -6.47
C GLN A 82 -19.54 -29.13 -5.70
N SER A 83 -19.06 -28.12 -6.40
CA SER A 83 -19.06 -26.76 -5.88
C SER A 83 -20.49 -26.21 -5.86
N SER A 84 -20.82 -25.48 -4.80
CA SER A 84 -22.04 -24.68 -4.77
C SER A 84 -21.75 -23.29 -5.34
N LEU A 85 -22.64 -22.79 -6.19
CA LEU A 85 -22.62 -21.38 -6.60
C LEU A 85 -23.04 -20.52 -5.41
N SER A 86 -22.09 -19.81 -4.83
CA SER A 86 -22.38 -18.76 -3.85
C SER A 86 -22.63 -17.47 -4.61
N SER A 87 -23.90 -17.03 -4.63
CA SER A 87 -24.29 -15.71 -5.11
C SER A 87 -24.73 -14.83 -3.94
N GLY A 88 -24.17 -13.63 -3.87
CA GLY A 88 -24.46 -12.67 -2.80
C GLY A 88 -23.75 -11.34 -3.06
N PRO A 89 -24.12 -10.27 -2.35
CA PRO A 89 -23.35 -9.02 -2.39
C PRO A 89 -21.99 -9.26 -1.76
N ASP A 90 -20.89 -8.91 -2.44
CA ASP A 90 -19.56 -9.03 -1.85
C ASP A 90 -19.49 -8.07 -0.68
N ARG A 91 -19.47 -8.64 0.51
CA ARG A 91 -19.10 -7.90 1.71
C ARG A 91 -17.58 -7.87 1.71
N LEU A 92 -17.02 -7.08 0.80
CA LEU A 92 -15.78 -6.35 1.05
C LEU A 92 -16.05 -5.42 2.25
N GLN A 93 -16.18 -6.02 3.43
CA GLN A 93 -16.61 -5.38 4.67
C GLN A 93 -15.44 -4.68 5.36
N THR A 94 -14.53 -4.11 4.57
CA THR A 94 -13.63 -3.09 5.09
C THR A 94 -14.38 -1.76 5.03
N PRO A 95 -14.34 -0.95 6.11
CA PRO A 95 -15.08 0.32 6.18
C PRO A 95 -14.74 1.30 5.05
N LEU A 96 -13.60 1.10 4.37
CA LEU A 96 -13.15 1.89 3.23
C LEU A 96 -13.88 1.60 1.90
N LEU A 97 -14.64 0.49 1.82
CA LEU A 97 -15.33 0.08 0.59
C LEU A 97 -16.84 0.30 0.65
N SER A 98 -17.37 0.99 1.67
CA SER A 98 -18.81 1.28 1.78
C SER A 98 -19.35 2.16 0.65
N SER A 99 -18.47 2.87 -0.07
CA SER A 99 -18.81 3.71 -1.22
C SER A 99 -18.79 2.94 -2.56
N VAL A 100 -18.36 1.67 -2.56
CA VAL A 100 -18.30 0.85 -3.77
C VAL A 100 -19.67 0.27 -4.09
N PRO A 101 -20.16 0.41 -5.33
CA PRO A 101 -21.42 -0.18 -5.71
C PRO A 101 -21.34 -1.70 -5.59
N SER A 102 -22.36 -2.30 -4.95
CA SER A 102 -22.50 -3.74 -4.93
C SER A 102 -22.52 -4.31 -6.35
N TYR A 103 -21.83 -5.41 -6.55
CA TYR A 103 -21.85 -6.19 -7.78
C TYR A 103 -22.25 -7.63 -7.46
N PRO A 104 -22.93 -8.32 -8.40
CA PRO A 104 -23.25 -9.72 -8.21
C PRO A 104 -21.95 -10.51 -8.20
N ILE A 105 -21.69 -11.21 -7.10
CA ILE A 105 -20.61 -12.19 -7.08
C ILE A 105 -21.12 -13.52 -7.60
N CYS A 106 -20.29 -14.18 -8.41
CA CYS A 106 -20.42 -15.60 -8.68
C CYS A 106 -19.11 -16.26 -8.32
N ILE A 107 -19.13 -17.04 -7.24
CA ILE A 107 -18.01 -17.88 -6.83
C ILE A 107 -18.52 -19.31 -6.77
N HIS A 108 -17.78 -20.21 -7.41
CA HIS A 108 -17.97 -21.63 -7.21
C HIS A 108 -17.09 -22.06 -6.05
N GLN A 109 -17.72 -22.48 -4.97
CA GLN A 109 -17.04 -22.79 -3.74
C GLN A 109 -17.36 -24.20 -3.26
N TYR A 110 -16.33 -24.89 -2.82
CA TYR A 110 -16.43 -26.08 -1.99
C TYR A 110 -15.81 -25.77 -0.62
N ILE A 111 -16.53 -26.09 0.44
CA ILE A 111 -16.01 -26.11 1.81
C ILE A 111 -16.21 -27.52 2.32
N GLY A 112 -15.12 -28.16 2.69
CA GLY A 112 -15.19 -29.46 3.32
C GLY A 112 -13.82 -30.07 3.51
N PRO A 113 -13.78 -31.27 4.07
CA PRO A 113 -12.52 -31.99 4.22
C PRO A 113 -11.98 -32.34 2.84
N ILE A 114 -10.65 -32.35 2.70
CA ILE A 114 -10.02 -33.02 1.57
C ILE A 114 -9.84 -34.49 1.96
N PRO A 115 -10.57 -35.43 1.33
CA PRO A 115 -10.47 -36.83 1.68
C PRO A 115 -9.06 -37.37 1.41
N ASN A 116 -8.60 -38.31 2.25
CA ASN A 116 -7.29 -38.98 2.18
C ASN A 116 -6.04 -38.11 2.44
N ILE A 117 -6.16 -36.90 2.97
CA ILE A 117 -4.98 -36.18 3.49
C ILE A 117 -4.80 -36.52 4.97
N ASP A 118 -4.29 -37.72 5.24
CA ASP A 118 -3.93 -38.15 6.60
C ASP A 118 -2.60 -37.53 7.07
N ARG A 119 -1.87 -36.86 6.15
CA ARG A 119 -0.60 -36.17 6.44
C ARG A 119 -0.51 -34.86 5.67
N VAL A 120 -0.24 -33.78 6.43
CA VAL A 120 -0.07 -32.40 5.94
C VAL A 120 1.01 -32.27 4.85
N ASP A 121 1.98 -33.18 4.84
CA ASP A 121 3.09 -33.18 3.87
C ASP A 121 2.68 -33.60 2.43
N ILE A 122 1.43 -34.07 2.20
CA ILE A 122 1.04 -34.78 0.95
C ILE A 122 0.05 -34.00 0.07
N LEU A 123 -0.27 -32.73 0.37
CA LEU A 123 -0.95 -31.89 -0.63
C LEU A 123 -0.11 -31.68 -1.91
N ALA A 124 1.15 -32.14 -1.91
CA ALA A 124 2.14 -32.00 -2.98
C ALA A 124 1.84 -32.73 -4.28
N ILE A 125 0.98 -33.75 -4.23
CA ILE A 125 0.99 -34.82 -5.23
C ILE A 125 -0.36 -34.95 -5.94
N TYR A 126 -1.42 -34.32 -5.43
CA TYR A 126 -2.74 -34.47 -6.02
C TYR A 126 -2.92 -33.50 -7.18
N PRO A 127 -3.03 -34.00 -8.44
CA PRO A 127 -3.50 -33.16 -9.52
C PRO A 127 -4.92 -32.74 -9.20
N ILE A 128 -5.19 -31.43 -9.21
CA ILE A 128 -6.55 -30.93 -9.06
C ILE A 128 -7.08 -30.71 -10.47
N THR A 129 -8.17 -31.37 -10.81
CA THR A 129 -8.82 -31.18 -12.11
C THR A 129 -10.13 -30.44 -11.89
N ILE A 130 -10.33 -29.34 -12.60
CA ILE A 130 -11.61 -28.63 -12.62
C ILE A 130 -12.36 -29.09 -13.87
N HIS A 131 -13.56 -29.64 -13.69
CA HIS A 131 -14.45 -29.93 -14.81
C HIS A 131 -15.44 -28.77 -15.01
N LEU A 132 -15.41 -28.16 -16.19
CA LEU A 132 -16.25 -27.02 -16.58
C LEU A 132 -16.98 -27.37 -17.87
N ASN A 133 -18.31 -27.46 -17.85
CA ASN A 133 -19.12 -27.76 -19.03
C ASN A 133 -18.65 -29.00 -19.83
N GLY A 134 -18.10 -30.01 -19.15
CA GLY A 134 -17.56 -31.23 -19.76
C GLY A 134 -16.10 -31.13 -20.23
N GLU A 135 -15.48 -29.96 -20.17
CA GLU A 135 -14.03 -29.81 -20.34
C GLU A 135 -13.32 -30.04 -19.01
N SER A 136 -12.12 -30.63 -19.04
CA SER A 136 -11.32 -30.92 -17.84
C SER A 136 -10.04 -30.10 -17.89
N ILE A 137 -9.85 -29.26 -16.88
CA ILE A 137 -8.68 -28.38 -16.77
C ILE A 137 -7.83 -28.86 -15.61
N ALA A 138 -6.65 -29.41 -15.92
CA ALA A 138 -5.69 -29.79 -14.91
C ALA A 138 -5.02 -28.55 -14.34
N ILE A 139 -5.21 -28.31 -13.06
CA ILE A 139 -4.34 -27.43 -12.29
C ILE A 139 -3.11 -28.28 -11.97
N GLY A 140 -1.96 -27.85 -12.50
CA GLY A 140 -0.69 -28.53 -12.24
C GLY A 140 -0.45 -28.75 -10.74
N PRO A 141 0.50 -29.64 -10.38
CA PRO A 141 0.72 -29.99 -8.98
C PRO A 141 0.91 -28.72 -8.15
N LEU A 142 0.05 -28.55 -7.15
CA LEU A 142 0.22 -27.47 -6.18
C LEU A 142 1.53 -27.78 -5.46
N SER A 143 2.56 -26.98 -5.71
CA SER A 143 3.77 -27.09 -4.90
C SER A 143 3.36 -26.76 -3.47
N PRO A 144 3.43 -27.72 -2.53
CA PRO A 144 3.33 -27.35 -1.15
C PRO A 144 4.68 -26.73 -0.88
N HIS A 145 4.69 -25.42 -0.95
CA HIS A 145 5.50 -24.78 0.05
C HIS A 145 4.83 -25.13 1.39
N ARG A 146 5.28 -26.22 2.00
CA ARG A 146 5.58 -26.12 3.43
C ARG A 146 6.49 -24.91 3.52
N ILE A 147 5.90 -23.75 3.76
CA ILE A 147 6.65 -22.54 4.02
C ILE A 147 7.14 -22.77 5.44
N ASP A 148 8.29 -23.44 5.56
CA ASP A 148 9.13 -23.27 6.73
C ASP A 148 9.56 -21.80 6.68
N GLY A 149 8.72 -20.95 7.25
CA GLY A 149 9.01 -19.55 7.43
C GLY A 149 10.15 -19.50 8.44
N VAL A 150 11.38 -19.36 7.95
CA VAL A 150 12.55 -19.14 8.79
C VAL A 150 12.70 -17.64 8.92
N SER A 151 12.08 -17.06 9.94
CA SER A 151 12.30 -15.67 10.28
C SER A 151 13.45 -15.56 11.30
N PRO A 152 14.37 -14.60 11.13
CA PRO A 152 15.31 -14.28 12.20
C PRO A 152 14.50 -13.81 13.41
N SER A 153 14.80 -14.37 14.57
CA SER A 153 14.10 -14.06 15.82
C SER A 153 15.11 -13.83 16.92
N SER A 154 15.05 -12.68 17.57
CA SER A 154 15.95 -12.33 18.68
C SER A 154 15.71 -13.16 19.93
N SER A 155 14.49 -13.69 20.11
CA SER A 155 14.12 -14.44 21.29
C SER A 155 13.06 -15.50 20.98
N SER A 156 12.82 -16.41 21.93
CA SER A 156 11.69 -17.33 21.88
C SER A 156 10.34 -16.63 22.05
N ALA A 157 10.31 -15.45 22.68
CA ALA A 157 9.08 -14.69 22.89
C ALA A 157 8.53 -14.10 21.58
N ASP A 158 9.42 -13.77 20.65
CA ASP A 158 9.07 -13.23 19.33
C ASP A 158 8.59 -14.32 18.36
N CYS A 159 8.80 -15.61 18.70
CA CYS A 159 8.44 -16.77 17.88
C CYS A 159 7.01 -17.26 18.17
N VAL A 160 6.03 -16.41 17.93
CA VAL A 160 4.61 -16.75 18.13
C VAL A 160 4.19 -17.80 17.10
N ASN A 161 3.59 -18.90 17.56
CA ASN A 161 3.13 -20.04 16.75
C ASN A 161 4.23 -20.78 15.97
N GLY A 162 5.51 -20.60 16.32
CA GLY A 162 6.62 -21.31 15.70
C GLY A 162 7.49 -22.06 16.71
N ARG A 163 8.50 -22.75 16.20
CA ARG A 163 9.59 -23.34 16.98
C ARG A 163 10.81 -22.45 16.88
N TYR A 164 11.20 -21.87 18.01
CA TYR A 164 12.45 -21.12 18.10
C TYR A 164 13.64 -22.08 18.22
N SER A 165 14.67 -21.85 17.39
CA SER A 165 15.96 -22.52 17.48
C SER A 165 16.99 -21.54 18.01
N SER A 166 17.45 -21.77 19.24
CA SER A 166 18.51 -20.97 19.89
C SER A 166 19.88 -21.14 19.22
N ILE A 167 20.08 -22.25 18.50
CA ILE A 167 21.33 -22.54 17.78
C ILE A 167 21.44 -21.64 16.54
N THR A 168 20.34 -21.46 15.81
CA THR A 168 20.30 -20.71 14.55
C THR A 168 19.75 -19.29 14.71
N GLY A 169 19.20 -18.94 15.88
CA GLY A 169 18.54 -17.65 16.10
C GLY A 169 17.31 -17.46 15.22
N SER A 170 16.62 -18.54 14.88
CA SER A 170 15.52 -18.52 13.91
C SER A 170 14.23 -19.10 14.49
N CYS A 171 13.11 -18.53 14.09
CA CYS A 171 11.78 -19.08 14.33
C CYS A 171 11.33 -19.86 13.11
N THR A 172 10.87 -21.09 13.28
CA THR A 172 10.30 -21.92 12.22
C THR A 172 8.81 -22.08 12.45
N THR A 173 7.99 -21.60 11.52
CA THR A 173 6.52 -21.80 11.56
C THR A 173 6.08 -22.88 10.58
N VAL A 174 5.01 -23.61 10.91
CA VAL A 174 4.38 -24.56 9.99
C VAL A 174 3.01 -24.00 9.58
N GLY A 175 2.83 -23.81 8.28
CA GLY A 175 1.55 -23.42 7.68
C GLY A 175 0.77 -24.62 7.17
N VAL A 176 -0.55 -24.59 7.31
CA VAL A 176 -1.46 -25.61 6.77
C VAL A 176 -2.45 -24.97 5.81
N VAL A 177 -2.73 -25.65 4.70
CA VAL A 177 -3.63 -25.15 3.65
C VAL A 177 -5.02 -24.89 4.20
N LYS A 178 -5.45 -23.62 4.16
CA LYS A 178 -6.78 -23.16 4.55
C LYS A 178 -7.68 -22.99 3.33
N SER A 179 -7.17 -22.37 2.28
CA SER A 179 -7.96 -22.12 1.07
C SER A 179 -7.12 -22.20 -0.19
N ILE A 180 -7.70 -22.79 -1.23
CA ILE A 180 -7.20 -22.82 -2.59
C ILE A 180 -8.13 -21.96 -3.44
N CYS A 181 -7.56 -21.03 -4.21
CA CYS A 181 -8.38 -20.25 -5.13
C CYS A 181 -7.77 -20.17 -6.53
N VAL A 182 -8.59 -20.47 -7.52
CA VAL A 182 -8.18 -20.66 -8.90
C VAL A 182 -8.88 -19.63 -9.77
N THR A 183 -8.10 -18.95 -10.59
CA THR A 183 -8.60 -17.97 -11.54
C THR A 183 -8.70 -18.62 -12.92
N ILE A 184 -9.88 -18.55 -13.54
CA ILE A 184 -10.12 -19.04 -14.90
C ILE A 184 -10.54 -17.91 -15.84
N ASP A 185 -10.23 -18.06 -17.12
CA ASP A 185 -10.54 -17.11 -18.18
C ASP A 185 -11.07 -17.87 -19.40
N GLU A 186 -12.03 -17.28 -20.10
CA GLU A 186 -12.55 -17.84 -21.34
C GLU A 186 -11.68 -17.30 -22.48
N ASP A 187 -11.06 -18.21 -23.23
CA ASP A 187 -10.31 -17.84 -24.42
C ASP A 187 -11.30 -17.29 -25.48
N PRO A 188 -11.18 -16.01 -25.88
CA PRO A 188 -12.13 -15.38 -26.79
C PRO A 188 -12.13 -16.01 -28.19
N GLU A 189 -11.07 -16.70 -28.59
CA GLU A 189 -10.99 -17.34 -29.92
C GLU A 189 -11.67 -18.70 -29.93
N SER A 190 -11.49 -19.49 -28.87
CA SER A 190 -11.97 -20.86 -28.80
C SER A 190 -13.27 -21.04 -28.00
N GLY A 191 -13.64 -20.05 -27.17
CA GLY A 191 -14.73 -20.15 -26.19
C GLY A 191 -14.43 -21.16 -25.07
N ARG A 192 -13.17 -21.60 -24.94
CA ARG A 192 -12.76 -22.59 -23.93
C ARG A 192 -12.27 -21.92 -22.67
N TRP A 193 -12.61 -22.52 -21.53
CA TRP A 193 -12.11 -22.05 -20.25
C TRP A 193 -10.70 -22.56 -20.02
N ASN A 194 -9.82 -21.67 -19.59
CA ASN A 194 -8.44 -21.97 -19.27
C ASN A 194 -8.07 -21.41 -17.89
N VAL A 195 -7.16 -22.09 -17.20
CA VAL A 195 -6.56 -21.54 -15.97
C VAL A 195 -5.60 -20.42 -16.36
N VAL A 196 -5.72 -19.28 -15.69
CA VAL A 196 -4.84 -18.13 -15.93
C VAL A 196 -3.46 -18.43 -15.34
N SER A 197 -2.47 -18.64 -16.20
CA SER A 197 -1.09 -18.92 -15.80
C SER A 197 -0.51 -17.78 -14.97
N GLY A 198 0.11 -18.10 -13.82
CA GLY A 198 0.78 -17.13 -12.95
C GLY A 198 -0.14 -16.32 -12.02
N LYS A 199 -1.47 -16.49 -12.07
CA LYS A 199 -2.45 -15.90 -11.13
C LYS A 199 -3.16 -16.98 -10.32
N PHE A 200 -2.28 -17.67 -9.62
CA PHE A 200 -2.52 -18.80 -8.77
C PHE A 200 -2.80 -18.25 -7.36
N GLY A 201 -4.06 -18.26 -6.94
CA GLY A 201 -4.48 -17.67 -5.66
C GLY A 201 -5.29 -16.39 -5.89
N CYS A 202 -6.46 -16.29 -5.27
CA CYS A 202 -7.32 -15.13 -5.45
C CYS A 202 -6.90 -13.95 -4.58
N VAL A 203 -5.92 -14.10 -3.67
CA VAL A 203 -5.42 -12.97 -2.87
C VAL A 203 -3.95 -13.19 -2.45
N ASN A 204 -3.11 -12.20 -2.74
CA ASN A 204 -1.70 -11.96 -2.38
C ASN A 204 -0.68 -12.16 -3.52
N TRP A 205 0.23 -11.18 -3.63
CA TRP A 205 1.32 -11.08 -4.62
C TRP A 205 2.48 -12.07 -4.44
N ASN A 206 2.42 -12.92 -3.41
CA ASN A 206 3.26 -14.11 -3.34
C ASN A 206 2.56 -15.23 -4.12
N ARG A 207 3.32 -15.93 -4.96
CA ARG A 207 2.92 -16.85 -6.03
C ARG A 207 2.13 -18.09 -5.59
N ASP A 208 1.49 -18.04 -4.43
CA ASP A 208 0.92 -19.18 -3.75
C ASP A 208 -0.59 -19.22 -4.01
N VAL A 209 -1.01 -20.25 -4.75
CA VAL A 209 -2.42 -20.67 -4.94
C VAL A 209 -3.17 -20.84 -3.61
N VAL A 210 -2.39 -20.98 -2.54
CA VAL A 210 -2.73 -21.62 -1.31
C VAL A 210 -2.54 -20.61 -0.19
N LYS A 211 -3.63 -20.28 0.52
CA LYS A 211 -3.51 -19.58 1.80
C LYS A 211 -3.24 -20.61 2.88
N TYR A 212 -2.25 -20.31 3.72
CA TYR A 212 -1.93 -21.13 4.87
C TYR A 212 -2.43 -20.47 6.13
N ASP A 213 -3.12 -21.22 6.99
CA ASP A 213 -3.28 -20.85 8.39
C ASP A 213 -2.01 -21.25 9.14
N GLN A 214 -1.48 -20.32 9.95
CA GLN A 214 -0.41 -20.64 10.89
C GLN A 214 -1.01 -21.46 12.02
N LEU A 215 -0.53 -22.70 12.17
CA LEU A 215 -0.87 -23.48 13.34
C LEU A 215 0.11 -23.16 14.47
N PRO A 216 -0.35 -23.03 15.72
CA PRO A 216 0.56 -23.03 16.85
C PRO A 216 1.36 -24.32 16.82
N TYR A 217 2.69 -24.20 16.91
CA TYR A 217 3.60 -25.34 17.01
C TYR A 217 3.32 -26.11 18.31
N LEU A 218 2.34 -27.01 18.27
CA LEU A 218 2.11 -28.00 19.32
C LEU A 218 3.23 -29.04 19.24
N SER A 219 3.64 -29.58 20.39
CA SER A 219 4.76 -30.53 20.50
C SER A 219 4.69 -31.59 19.40
N THR A 220 5.86 -31.92 18.84
CA THR A 220 6.05 -32.91 17.76
C THR A 220 5.27 -34.21 17.98
N ASP A 221 5.09 -34.61 19.23
CA ASP A 221 4.34 -35.82 19.62
C ASP A 221 2.84 -35.77 19.23
N SER A 222 2.25 -34.59 19.11
CA SER A 222 0.86 -34.38 18.65
C SER A 222 0.73 -34.31 17.13
N TRP A 223 1.82 -34.03 16.42
CA TRP A 223 1.87 -34.01 14.95
C TRP A 223 2.18 -35.40 14.39
N GLU A 224 3.05 -36.16 15.06
CA GLU A 224 3.39 -37.54 14.68
C GLU A 224 2.26 -38.53 15.00
N ASN A 225 1.46 -38.28 16.04
CA ASN A 225 0.37 -39.17 16.46
C ASN A 225 -1.05 -38.60 16.24
N GLY A 226 -1.18 -37.33 15.88
CA GLY A 226 -2.46 -36.67 15.66
C GLY A 226 -2.55 -36.15 14.24
N SER A 227 -3.20 -36.91 13.36
CA SER A 227 -3.76 -36.35 12.13
C SER A 227 -4.70 -35.22 12.54
N ARG A 228 -4.22 -33.97 12.49
CA ARG A 228 -5.13 -32.84 12.39
C ARG A 228 -5.68 -32.90 10.98
N SER A 229 -6.84 -33.56 10.87
CA SER A 229 -7.67 -33.52 9.69
C SER A 229 -7.75 -32.08 9.19
N LEU A 230 -7.44 -31.88 7.92
CA LEU A 230 -7.85 -30.71 7.16
C LEU A 230 -9.38 -30.72 7.08
N SER A 231 -10.04 -30.47 8.20
CA SER A 231 -11.49 -30.70 8.34
C SER A 231 -12.30 -29.79 7.42
N GLU A 232 -11.74 -28.62 7.08
CA GLU A 232 -12.34 -27.63 6.20
C GLU A 232 -11.26 -26.93 5.38
N VAL A 233 -11.09 -27.33 4.12
CA VAL A 233 -10.37 -26.54 3.12
C VAL A 233 -11.39 -25.87 2.22
N GLN A 234 -11.23 -24.57 2.02
CA GLN A 234 -12.05 -23.82 1.09
C GLN A 234 -11.41 -23.87 -0.31
N PHE A 235 -12.05 -24.56 -1.25
CA PHE A 235 -11.71 -24.44 -2.66
C PHE A 235 -12.63 -23.42 -3.32
N SER A 236 -12.08 -22.52 -4.12
CA SER A 236 -12.86 -21.50 -4.83
C SER A 236 -12.37 -21.30 -6.24
N VAL A 237 -13.30 -21.16 -7.18
CA VAL A 237 -13.01 -20.82 -8.57
C VAL A 237 -13.65 -19.48 -8.87
N ARG A 238 -12.86 -18.56 -9.43
CA ARG A 238 -13.27 -17.21 -9.81
C ARG A 238 -12.91 -16.94 -11.26
N SER A 239 -13.68 -16.06 -11.89
CA SER A 239 -13.32 -15.51 -13.19
C SER A 239 -12.15 -14.52 -13.05
N ARG A 240 -11.29 -14.45 -14.06
CA ARG A 240 -10.27 -13.41 -14.20
C ARG A 240 -10.84 -12.00 -14.15
N TYR A 241 -12.06 -11.83 -14.65
CA TYR A 241 -12.75 -10.53 -14.71
C TYR A 241 -13.56 -10.23 -13.44
N ASP A 242 -13.49 -11.09 -12.43
CA ASP A 242 -14.10 -10.81 -11.13
C ASP A 242 -13.51 -9.50 -10.58
N PRO A 243 -14.34 -8.48 -10.28
CA PRO A 243 -13.87 -7.21 -9.75
C PRO A 243 -13.00 -7.37 -8.49
N MET A 244 -13.24 -8.41 -7.68
CA MET A 244 -12.41 -8.71 -6.51
C MET A 244 -10.94 -8.97 -6.88
N ILE A 245 -10.70 -9.68 -7.98
CA ILE A 245 -9.34 -9.93 -8.48
C ILE A 245 -8.70 -8.63 -8.91
N THR A 246 -9.44 -7.78 -9.63
CA THR A 246 -8.95 -6.45 -10.02
C THR A 246 -8.66 -5.58 -8.81
N ALA A 247 -9.54 -5.58 -7.81
CA ALA A 247 -9.34 -4.87 -6.55
C ALA A 247 -8.03 -5.27 -5.87
N MET A 248 -7.73 -6.56 -5.84
CA MET A 248 -6.53 -7.12 -5.22
C MET A 248 -5.26 -6.97 -6.06
N GLU A 249 -5.37 -6.74 -7.36
CA GLU A 249 -4.22 -6.35 -8.21
C GLU A 249 -3.88 -4.86 -8.06
N LEU A 250 -4.90 -4.07 -7.76
CA LEU A 250 -4.82 -2.63 -7.63
C LEU A 250 -4.43 -2.16 -6.24
N SER A 251 -4.70 -2.97 -5.23
CA SER A 251 -4.33 -2.76 -3.84
C SER A 251 -3.36 -3.86 -3.42
N ASP A 252 -2.32 -3.59 -2.65
CA ASP A 252 -1.42 -4.61 -2.05
C ASP A 252 -2.15 -5.53 -1.03
N GLY A 253 -3.44 -5.82 -1.24
CA GLY A 253 -4.36 -6.56 -0.39
C GLY A 253 -5.74 -5.89 -0.29
N PRO A 254 -6.81 -6.65 0.04
CA PRO A 254 -8.22 -6.21 0.01
C PRO A 254 -8.57 -5.06 0.98
N SER A 255 -7.61 -4.60 1.78
CA SER A 255 -7.76 -3.54 2.77
C SER A 255 -7.08 -2.21 2.39
N LEU A 256 -6.45 -2.12 1.22
CA LEU A 256 -5.55 -1.00 0.88
C LEU A 256 -6.04 -0.13 -0.29
N PHE A 257 -7.34 0.13 -0.38
CA PHE A 257 -7.84 1.26 -1.18
C PHE A 257 -7.63 2.59 -0.46
N GLY A 258 -6.42 2.86 0.04
CA GLY A 258 -6.03 4.14 0.65
C GLY A 258 -6.94 4.66 1.79
N LEU A 259 -6.69 5.89 2.24
CA LEU A 259 -7.78 6.70 2.80
C LEU A 259 -8.74 7.05 1.66
N ASP A 260 -10.03 7.27 1.98
CA ASP A 260 -11.00 7.74 0.99
C ASP A 260 -10.39 8.91 0.19
N ASP A 261 -10.55 8.88 -1.14
CA ASP A 261 -9.97 9.87 -2.07
C ASP A 261 -10.29 11.31 -1.63
N ASP A 262 -11.48 11.50 -1.07
CA ASP A 262 -11.94 12.79 -0.55
C ASP A 262 -11.23 13.17 0.76
N GLU A 263 -11.00 12.21 1.67
CA GLU A 263 -10.32 12.45 2.94
C GLU A 263 -8.83 12.78 2.72
N SER A 264 -8.13 12.01 1.88
CA SER A 264 -6.72 12.27 1.56
C SER A 264 -6.53 13.62 0.87
N ARG A 265 -7.47 14.03 -0.02
CA ARG A 265 -7.47 15.36 -0.64
C ARG A 265 -7.63 16.47 0.38
N VAL A 266 -8.62 16.35 1.27
CA VAL A 266 -8.92 17.36 2.28
C VAL A 266 -7.73 17.51 3.21
N VAL A 267 -7.16 16.40 3.69
CA VAL A 267 -5.97 16.40 4.54
C VAL A 267 -4.78 17.03 3.82
N GLY A 268 -4.55 16.69 2.55
CA GLY A 268 -3.51 17.30 1.72
C GLY A 268 -3.67 18.81 1.53
N ILE A 269 -4.90 19.28 1.24
CA ILE A 269 -5.23 20.71 1.12
C ILE A 269 -5.02 21.44 2.46
N VAL A 270 -5.45 20.83 3.58
CA VAL A 270 -5.24 21.38 4.92
C VAL A 270 -3.75 21.55 5.19
N PHE A 271 -2.92 20.54 4.92
CA PHE A 271 -1.47 20.65 5.07
C PHE A 271 -0.84 21.75 4.19
N LEU A 272 -1.27 21.88 2.93
CA LEU A 272 -0.82 22.97 2.06
C LEU A 272 -1.22 24.34 2.62
N SER A 273 -2.47 24.50 3.07
CA SER A 273 -2.97 25.76 3.61
C SER A 273 -2.22 26.18 4.89
N VAL A 274 -1.96 25.25 5.79
CA VAL A 274 -1.18 25.47 7.01
C VAL A 274 0.27 25.82 6.66
N SER A 275 0.85 25.14 5.68
CA SER A 275 2.21 25.45 5.22
C SER A 275 2.33 26.88 4.68
N VAL A 276 1.36 27.33 3.86
CA VAL A 276 1.33 28.71 3.32
C VAL A 276 1.20 29.73 4.45
N LEU A 277 0.32 29.48 5.43
CA LEU A 277 0.13 30.36 6.58
C LEU A 277 1.40 30.49 7.43
N LEU A 278 2.15 29.39 7.62
CA LEU A 278 3.43 29.39 8.32
C LEU A 278 4.56 30.07 7.52
N PHE A 279 4.50 30.04 6.19
CA PHE A 279 5.52 30.64 5.33
C PHE A 279 5.37 32.17 5.19
N MET A 280 4.15 32.70 5.27
CA MET A 280 3.86 34.13 5.18
C MET A 280 4.66 35.03 6.15
N PRO A 281 4.75 34.75 7.46
CA PRO A 281 5.54 35.60 8.37
C PRO A 281 7.03 35.58 8.02
N ILE A 282 7.56 34.45 7.53
CA ILE A 282 8.95 34.33 7.11
C ILE A 282 9.20 35.19 5.87
N LEU A 283 8.33 35.09 4.85
CA LEU A 283 8.38 35.94 3.65
C LEU A 283 8.32 37.43 4.01
N TYR A 284 7.42 37.81 4.90
CA TYR A 284 7.29 39.20 5.35
C TYR A 284 8.59 39.73 5.98
N LEU A 285 9.24 38.93 6.84
CA LEU A 285 10.51 39.30 7.46
C LEU A 285 11.64 39.42 6.43
N ILE A 286 11.70 38.52 5.45
CA ILE A 286 12.68 38.58 4.34
C ILE A 286 12.46 39.85 3.52
N VAL A 287 11.23 40.14 3.10
CA VAL A 287 10.90 41.36 2.34
C VAL A 287 11.27 42.61 3.14
N ARG A 288 10.93 42.66 4.43
CA ARG A 288 11.28 43.78 5.31
C ARG A 288 12.81 43.95 5.42
N ALA A 289 13.56 42.86 5.52
CA ALA A 289 15.02 42.88 5.55
C ALA A 289 15.61 43.40 4.24
N LEU A 290 15.12 42.90 3.09
CA LEU A 290 15.53 43.34 1.75
C LEU A 290 15.23 44.83 1.52
N VAL A 291 14.04 45.30 1.90
CA VAL A 291 13.67 46.73 1.81
C VAL A 291 14.59 47.58 2.69
N LYS A 292 14.89 47.14 3.91
CA LYS A 292 15.81 47.85 4.83
C LYS A 292 17.23 47.90 4.25
N GLN A 293 17.71 46.79 3.67
CA GLN A 293 19.01 46.72 3.02
C GLN A 293 19.07 47.64 1.78
N HIS A 294 18.02 47.66 0.96
CA HIS A 294 17.92 48.52 -0.20
C HIS A 294 17.95 50.01 0.19
N ARG A 295 17.18 50.40 1.22
CA ARG A 295 17.23 51.77 1.77
C ARG A 295 18.62 52.14 2.30
N ARG A 296 19.32 51.21 2.95
CA ARG A 296 20.71 51.41 3.40
C ARG A 296 21.68 51.57 2.23
N ARG A 297 21.55 50.77 1.18
CA ARG A 297 22.35 50.89 -0.05
C ARG A 297 22.11 52.23 -0.75
N GLN A 298 20.85 52.65 -0.90
CA GLN A 298 20.50 53.95 -1.47
C GLN A 298 21.10 55.11 -0.67
N ARG A 299 21.03 55.08 0.67
CA ARG A 299 21.68 56.10 1.52
C ARG A 299 23.19 56.14 1.33
N ARG A 300 23.86 54.97 1.29
CA ARG A 300 25.31 54.88 1.03
C ARG A 300 25.69 55.44 -0.35
N ASN A 301 24.88 55.17 -1.37
CA ASN A 301 25.13 55.70 -2.71
C ASN A 301 24.96 57.23 -2.75
N ARG A 302 23.95 57.79 -2.09
CA ARG A 302 23.79 59.25 -1.98
C ARG A 302 24.96 59.93 -1.24
N ILE A 303 25.40 59.35 -0.12
CA ILE A 303 26.56 59.87 0.63
C ILE A 303 27.84 59.81 -0.24
N ARG A 304 28.02 58.73 -1.02
CA ARG A 304 29.15 58.63 -1.97
C ARG A 304 29.07 59.67 -3.08
N GLN A 305 27.89 59.93 -3.63
CA GLN A 305 27.68 60.97 -4.64
C GLN A 305 27.99 62.36 -4.08
N GLN A 306 27.48 62.70 -2.89
CA GLN A 306 27.78 63.98 -2.22
C GLN A 306 29.28 64.13 -1.93
N LYS A 307 29.95 63.05 -1.51
CA LYS A 307 31.40 63.09 -1.29
C LYS A 307 32.17 63.36 -2.59
N MET A 308 31.79 62.72 -3.69
CA MET A 308 32.40 62.98 -5.01
C MET A 308 32.15 64.43 -5.46
N GLU A 309 30.95 64.97 -5.24
CA GLU A 309 30.61 66.36 -5.58
C GLU A 309 31.44 67.37 -4.78
N ASN A 310 31.59 67.17 -3.47
CA ASN A 310 32.44 68.01 -2.61
C ASN A 310 33.93 67.93 -2.99
N ASP A 311 34.40 66.78 -3.48
CA ASP A 311 35.79 66.61 -3.93
C ASP A 311 36.06 67.32 -5.28
N LEU A 312 35.05 67.52 -6.14
CA LEU A 312 35.19 68.23 -7.41
C LEU A 312 35.19 69.77 -7.26
N CYS A 313 34.52 70.30 -6.24
CA CYS A 313 34.46 71.73 -5.94
C CYS A 313 34.93 71.98 -4.50
N PRO A 314 36.25 71.92 -4.21
CA PRO A 314 36.74 72.16 -2.86
C PRO A 314 36.31 73.57 -2.43
N GLU A 315 35.58 73.66 -1.30
CA GLU A 315 35.28 74.96 -0.71
C GLU A 315 36.60 75.72 -0.49
N PRO A 316 36.69 77.00 -0.90
CA PRO A 316 37.88 77.79 -0.69
C PRO A 316 38.17 77.85 0.81
N SER A 317 39.36 77.42 1.23
CA SER A 317 39.69 77.36 2.66
C SER A 317 39.57 78.76 3.28
N PRO A 318 38.82 78.94 4.38
CA PRO A 318 38.55 80.27 4.93
C PRO A 318 39.76 81.01 5.52
N ASP A 319 40.96 80.42 5.58
CA ASP A 319 42.08 80.95 6.37
C ASP A 319 43.30 81.46 5.57
N LYS A 320 43.10 82.25 4.50
CA LYS A 320 44.23 82.95 3.84
C LYS A 320 43.97 84.42 3.47
N PHE A 321 43.07 85.11 4.19
CA PHE A 321 42.80 86.54 3.98
C PHE A 321 42.91 87.35 5.28
N PHE A 322 44.00 87.21 6.04
CA PHE A 322 44.41 88.26 6.98
C PHE A 322 45.94 88.23 7.13
N HIS A 323 46.64 89.01 6.31
CA HIS A 323 47.95 89.60 6.61
C HIS A 323 48.17 90.85 5.78
#